data_AF-A0A841PLN4-F1
#
_entry.id   AF-A0A841PLN4-F1
#
_cell.length_a   1.000
_cell.length_b   1.000
_cell.length_c   1.000
_cell.angle_alpha   90.00
_cell.angle_beta   90.00
_cell.angle_gamma   90.00
#
_symmetry.space_group_name_H-M   'P 1'
#
loop_
_entity.id
_entity.type
_entity.pdbx_description
1 polymer ?
#
loop_
_entity_poly.entity_id
_entity_poly.type
_entity_poly.pdbx_seq_one_letter_code
_entity_poly.pdbx_strand_id
1 'polypeptide(L)'
;MKALYHIVGPAKDVMAPDVHTDAALMGDMMGTYSEMEGMYTPGSITGKPPVIGGSKGRQEGTARGCVYIIQQILESIEREEKDVSIAIQGFGSAASPQRASI
;
A
#
# COMPACT_ATOMS: atom_id res chain seq x y z
N MET A 1 11.12 16.42 -0.07
CA MET A 1 10.92 16.45 1.40
C MET A 1 11.20 17.83 2.02
N LYS A 2 12.35 18.47 1.77
CA LYS A 2 12.73 19.74 2.41
C LYS A 2 11.65 20.84 2.43
N ALA A 3 10.95 21.04 1.30
CA ALA A 3 9.87 22.02 1.22
C ALA A 3 8.61 21.67 2.02
N LEU A 4 8.36 20.38 2.30
CA LEU A 4 7.12 19.88 2.90
C LEU A 4 7.27 19.45 4.37
N TYR A 5 8.50 19.37 4.87
CA TYR A 5 8.82 18.80 6.18
C TYR A 5 8.04 19.43 7.36
N HIS A 6 7.72 20.72 7.29
CA HIS A 6 7.00 21.43 8.36
C HIS A 6 5.52 21.01 8.51
N ILE A 7 4.88 20.50 7.44
CA ILE A 7 3.49 20.03 7.44
C ILE A 7 3.34 18.52 7.53
N VAL A 8 4.39 17.76 7.21
CA VAL A 8 4.41 16.29 7.30
C VAL A 8 4.77 15.87 8.73
N GLY A 9 4.30 14.69 9.14
CA GLY A 9 4.71 14.06 10.40
C GLY A 9 3.71 13.04 10.90
N PRO A 10 4.10 12.14 11.83
CA PRO A 10 3.24 11.05 12.30
C PRO A 10 1.90 11.49 12.89
N ALA A 11 1.87 12.70 13.49
CA ALA A 11 0.69 13.29 14.11
C ALA A 11 0.12 14.48 13.32
N LYS A 12 0.59 14.69 12.08
CA LYS A 12 0.15 15.78 11.20
C LYS A 12 -0.44 15.19 9.92
N ASP A 13 0.43 14.92 8.95
CA ASP A 13 0.09 14.30 7.68
C ASP A 13 1.14 13.23 7.35
N VAL A 14 0.67 12.01 7.11
CA VAL A 14 1.50 10.83 6.89
C VAL A 14 1.48 10.49 5.41
N MET A 15 2.59 10.73 4.72
CA MET A 15 2.63 10.51 3.28
C MET A 15 2.65 9.01 2.95
N ALA A 16 2.20 8.69 1.74
CA ALA A 16 2.16 7.34 1.21
C ALA A 16 2.61 7.35 -0.27
N PRO A 17 3.03 6.21 -0.81
CA PRO A 17 3.36 6.07 -2.22
C PRO A 17 2.11 6.00 -3.11
N ASP A 18 2.25 6.54 -4.31
CA ASP A 18 1.29 6.52 -5.41
C ASP A 18 1.99 6.26 -6.78
N VAL A 19 1.30 6.48 -7.90
CA VAL A 19 1.79 6.32 -9.28
C VAL A 19 3.17 6.97 -9.44
N HIS A 20 4.11 6.21 -10.02
CA HIS A 20 5.51 6.59 -10.21
C HIS A 20 6.34 6.82 -8.93
N THR A 21 5.84 6.38 -7.78
CA THR A 21 6.62 6.33 -6.54
C THR A 21 6.62 4.91 -5.97
N ASP A 22 7.71 4.53 -5.33
CA ASP A 22 7.91 3.16 -4.85
C ASP A 22 8.39 3.14 -3.39
N ALA A 23 8.66 1.92 -2.89
CA ALA A 23 9.13 1.75 -1.53
C ALA A 23 10.51 2.40 -1.29
N ALA A 24 11.40 2.37 -2.28
CA ALA A 24 12.74 2.95 -2.14
C ALA A 24 12.64 4.47 -1.97
N LEU A 25 11.87 5.14 -2.83
CA LEU A 25 11.62 6.57 -2.73
C LEU A 25 10.96 6.97 -1.40
N MET A 26 10.01 6.17 -0.89
CA MET A 26 9.45 6.39 0.45
C MET A 26 10.49 6.29 1.56
N GLY A 27 11.46 5.38 1.40
CA GLY A 27 12.61 5.28 2.30
C GLY A 27 13.48 6.53 2.29
N ASP A 28 13.81 7.04 1.10
CA ASP A 28 14.60 8.27 0.95
C ASP A 28 13.88 9.50 1.52
N MET A 29 12.56 9.59 1.30
CA MET A 29 11.73 10.64 1.86
C MET A 29 11.70 10.59 3.39
N MET A 30 11.53 9.40 3.98
CA MET A 30 11.57 9.20 5.44
C MET A 30 12.95 9.51 6.03
N GLY A 31 14.02 9.13 5.33
CA GLY A 31 15.40 9.45 5.71
C GLY A 31 15.63 10.95 5.74
N THR A 32 15.25 11.66 4.67
CA THR A 32 15.35 13.12 4.61
C THR A 32 14.49 13.80 5.68
N TYR A 33 13.27 13.31 5.92
CA TYR A 33 12.42 13.83 6.99
C TYR A 33 13.09 13.65 8.36
N SER A 34 13.60 12.45 8.65
CA SER A 34 14.24 12.13 9.93
C SER A 34 15.51 12.95 10.18
N GLU A 35 16.29 13.24 9.12
CA GLU A 35 17.44 14.14 9.19
C GLU A 35 17.01 15.57 9.60
N MET A 36 15.92 16.08 9.01
CA MET A 36 15.40 17.42 9.31
C MET A 36 14.77 17.51 10.72
N GLU A 37 14.12 16.44 11.19
CA GLU A 37 13.61 16.35 12.56
C GLU A 37 14.71 16.15 13.60
N GLY A 38 15.89 15.67 13.17
CA GLY A 38 16.95 15.28 14.08
C GLY A 38 16.65 14.00 14.88
N MET A 39 15.62 13.26 14.50
CA MET A 39 15.29 11.97 15.12
C MET A 39 14.68 10.99 14.11
N TYR A 40 14.92 9.70 14.36
CA TYR A 40 14.36 8.63 13.53
C TYR A 40 12.84 8.61 13.65
N THR A 41 12.14 9.01 12.56
CA THR A 41 10.68 9.20 12.56
C THR A 41 10.02 8.33 11.50
N PRO A 42 9.99 7.01 11.67
CA PRO A 42 9.46 6.11 10.65
C PRO A 42 7.97 6.34 10.39
N GLY A 43 7.20 6.80 11.38
CA GLY A 43 5.77 7.05 11.24
C GLY A 43 5.38 8.20 10.30
N SER A 44 6.34 9.00 9.82
CA SER A 44 6.08 10.14 8.92
C SER A 44 5.68 9.72 7.51
N ILE A 45 6.17 8.57 7.03
CA ILE A 45 5.96 8.07 5.66
C ILE A 45 5.60 6.59 5.71
N THR A 46 4.52 6.16 5.05
CA THR A 46 4.14 4.75 4.89
C THR A 46 4.67 4.15 3.59
N GLY A 47 4.50 2.84 3.38
CA GLY A 47 4.97 2.19 2.16
C GLY A 47 6.49 2.03 2.02
N LYS A 48 7.27 2.37 3.04
CA LYS A 48 8.72 2.14 3.10
C LYS A 48 9.08 0.62 3.07
N PRO A 49 10.33 0.25 2.75
CA PRO A 49 10.77 -1.14 2.73
C PRO A 49 10.71 -1.79 4.12
N PRO A 50 10.51 -3.12 4.23
CA PRO A 50 10.37 -3.79 5.52
C PRO A 50 11.55 -3.57 6.47
N VAL A 51 12.77 -3.50 5.92
CA VAL A 51 14.01 -3.33 6.69
C VAL A 51 14.10 -2.00 7.45
N ILE A 52 13.29 -0.99 7.09
CA ILE A 52 13.23 0.31 7.76
C ILE A 52 11.82 0.62 8.31
N GLY A 53 11.08 -0.42 8.70
CA GLY A 53 9.77 -0.29 9.35
C GLY A 53 8.57 -0.28 8.38
N GLY A 54 8.75 -0.77 7.16
CA GLY A 54 7.65 -1.10 6.26
C GLY A 54 6.82 -2.28 6.73
N SER A 55 5.53 -2.29 6.41
CA SER A 55 4.65 -3.42 6.73
C SER A 55 4.82 -4.58 5.75
N LYS A 56 4.82 -5.82 6.27
CA LYS A 56 4.74 -7.03 5.45
C LYS A 56 3.36 -7.12 4.81
N GLY A 57 3.30 -7.69 3.60
CA GLY A 57 2.03 -7.86 2.88
C GLY A 57 1.47 -6.58 2.23
N ARG A 58 2.21 -5.46 2.30
CA ARG A 58 1.83 -4.19 1.65
C ARG A 58 1.59 -4.39 0.15
N GLN A 59 2.46 -5.15 -0.52
CA GLN A 59 2.43 -5.31 -1.97
C GLN A 59 1.13 -5.95 -2.46
N GLU A 60 0.58 -6.90 -1.70
CA GLU A 60 -0.67 -7.58 -2.05
C GLU A 60 -1.89 -7.03 -1.29
N GLY A 61 -1.72 -6.04 -0.41
CA GLY A 61 -2.78 -5.56 0.49
C GLY A 61 -4.04 -5.09 -0.25
N THR A 62 -3.87 -4.23 -1.27
CA THR A 62 -4.97 -3.76 -2.11
C THR A 62 -5.67 -4.92 -2.81
N ALA A 63 -4.89 -5.86 -3.35
CA ALA A 63 -5.42 -6.98 -4.10
C ALA A 63 -6.22 -7.95 -3.24
N ARG A 64 -5.67 -8.31 -2.07
CA ARG A 64 -6.37 -9.15 -1.09
C ARG A 64 -7.67 -8.50 -0.60
N GLY A 65 -7.66 -7.19 -0.40
CA GLY A 65 -8.88 -6.44 -0.06
C GLY A 65 -9.98 -6.61 -1.11
N CYS A 66 -9.66 -6.52 -2.40
CA CYS A 66 -10.62 -6.77 -3.47
C CYS A 66 -11.19 -8.19 -3.44
N VAL A 67 -10.34 -9.20 -3.19
CA VAL A 67 -10.79 -10.60 -3.11
C VAL A 67 -11.76 -10.79 -1.94
N TYR A 68 -11.46 -10.24 -0.77
CA TYR A 68 -12.38 -10.31 0.38
C TYR A 68 -13.73 -9.65 0.09
N ILE A 69 -13.74 -8.53 -0.63
CA ILE A 69 -15.00 -7.89 -1.04
C ILE A 69 -15.78 -8.78 -2.01
N ILE A 70 -15.11 -9.39 -3.00
CA ILE A 70 -15.76 -10.31 -3.95
C ILE A 70 -16.40 -11.50 -3.22
N GLN A 71 -15.68 -12.11 -2.26
CA GLN A 71 -16.19 -13.21 -1.45
C GLN A 71 -17.45 -12.82 -0.68
N GLN A 72 -17.45 -11.66 -0.03
CA GLN A 72 -18.63 -11.15 0.69
C GLN A 72 -19.80 -10.84 -0.25
N ILE A 73 -19.53 -10.36 -1.47
CA ILE A 73 -20.57 -10.14 -2.48
C ILE A 73 -21.18 -11.47 -2.92
N LEU A 74 -20.36 -12.49 -3.22
CA LEU A 74 -20.83 -13.82 -3.63
C LEU A 74 -21.71 -14.46 -2.55
N GLU A 75 -21.30 -14.38 -1.29
CA GLU A 75 -22.11 -14.81 -0.14
C GLU A 75 -23.47 -14.10 -0.10
N SER A 76 -23.50 -12.78 -0.33
CA SER A 76 -24.73 -11.99 -0.28
C SER A 76 -25.75 -12.30 -1.39
N ILE A 77 -25.29 -12.90 -2.49
CA ILE A 77 -26.12 -13.30 -3.64
C ILE A 77 -26.27 -14.82 -3.77
N GLU A 78 -25.90 -15.57 -2.73
CA GLU A 78 -25.98 -17.03 -2.67
C GLU A 78 -25.28 -17.71 -3.87
N ARG A 79 -24.07 -17.24 -4.20
CA ARG A 79 -23.21 -17.81 -5.24
C ARG A 79 -21.88 -18.25 -4.65
N GLU A 80 -21.27 -19.27 -5.27
CA GLU A 80 -19.90 -19.67 -4.98
C GLU A 80 -18.93 -19.16 -6.06
N GLU A 81 -17.63 -19.12 -5.74
CA GLU A 81 -16.59 -18.69 -6.68
C GLU A 81 -16.59 -19.53 -7.98
N LYS A 82 -16.93 -20.83 -7.89
CA LYS A 82 -17.03 -21.75 -9.04
C LYS A 82 -18.18 -21.40 -10.00
N ASP A 83 -19.16 -20.63 -9.54
CA ASP A 83 -20.36 -20.28 -10.32
C ASP A 83 -20.17 -19.03 -11.18
N VAL A 84 -19.04 -18.32 -11.00
CA VAL A 84 -18.78 -17.03 -11.65
C VAL A 84 -17.48 -17.04 -12.45
N SER A 85 -17.43 -16.17 -13.45
CA SER A 85 -16.20 -15.90 -14.19
C SER A 85 -15.70 -14.50 -13.87
N ILE A 86 -14.39 -14.35 -13.72
CA ILE A 86 -13.77 -13.10 -13.33
C ILE A 86 -12.88 -12.61 -14.46
N ALA A 87 -13.12 -11.37 -14.89
CA ALA A 87 -12.26 -10.66 -15.84
C ALA A 87 -11.42 -9.63 -15.09
N ILE A 88 -10.10 -9.77 -15.15
CA ILE A 88 -9.14 -8.80 -14.58
C ILE A 88 -8.57 -7.97 -15.74
N GLN A 89 -8.73 -6.65 -15.69
CA GLN A 89 -8.15 -5.75 -16.68
C GLN A 89 -6.84 -5.15 -16.14
N GLY A 90 -5.74 -5.39 -16.87
CA GLY A 90 -4.40 -4.93 -16.52
C GLY A 90 -3.57 -5.96 -15.77
N PHE A 91 -2.25 -5.73 -15.69
CA PHE A 91 -1.27 -6.62 -15.05
C PHE A 91 -0.33 -5.87 -14.09
N GLY A 92 -0.81 -4.75 -13.54
CA GLY A 92 -0.05 -3.94 -12.58
C GLY A 92 -0.03 -4.54 -11.16
N SER A 93 0.50 -3.76 -10.20
CA SER A 93 0.55 -4.12 -8.77
C SER A 93 -0.83 -4.41 -8.17
N ALA A 94 -1.86 -3.75 -8.69
CA ALA A 94 -3.25 -3.93 -8.27
C ALA A 94 -4.02 -4.99 -9.06
N ALA A 95 -3.40 -5.76 -9.95
CA ALA A 95 -4.09 -6.80 -10.73
C ALA A 95 -3.36 -8.16 -10.65
N SER A 96 -2.02 -8.12 -10.65
CA SER A 96 -1.19 -9.33 -10.62
C SER A 96 -1.40 -10.20 -9.38
N PRO A 97 -1.52 -9.66 -8.16
CA PRO A 97 -1.71 -10.52 -6.98
C PRO A 97 -3.13 -11.10 -6.89
N GLN A 98 -4.15 -10.47 -7.46
CA GLN A 98 -5.50 -11.03 -7.53
C GLN A 98 -5.51 -12.33 -8.34
N ARG A 99 -4.77 -12.39 -9.44
CA ARG A 99 -4.71 -13.59 -10.30
C ARG A 99 -4.18 -14.84 -9.58
N ALA A 100 -3.39 -14.67 -8.51
CA ALA A 100 -2.89 -15.78 -7.71
C ALA A 100 -3.83 -16.18 -6.56
N SER A 101 -4.85 -15.37 -6.29
CA SER A 101 -5.70 -15.45 -5.09
C SER A 101 -7.15 -15.86 -5.41
N ILE A 102 -7.50 -16.00 -6.69
CA ILE A 102 -8.79 -16.41 -7.23
C ILE A 102 -8.54 -17.44 -8.31
#